data_AF-A0A9D7NT01-F1
#
_entry.id   AF-A0A9D7NT01-F1
#
_cell.length_a   1.000
_cell.length_b   1.000
_cell.length_c   1.000
_cell.angle_alpha   90.00
_cell.angle_beta   90.00
_cell.angle_gamma   90.00
#
_symmetry.space_group_name_H-M   'P 1'
#
loop_
_entity.id
_entity.type
_entity.pdbx_description
1 polymer ?
#
loop_
_entity_poly.entity_id
_entity_poly.type
_entity_poly.pdbx_seq_one_letter_code
_entity_poly.pdbx_strand_id
1 'polypeptide(L)'
;MNHDKEFVIRLSGLDLGQVIDGLEARAEAWRQTATFLETGEAPDGVVIEECSDAEEAHGLAENYQRILRSLMQQQTEQRDR
;
A
#
# COMPACT_ATOMS: atom_id res chain seq x y z
N MET A 1 -16.25 11.75 -7.70
CA MET A 1 -16.39 11.70 -6.22
C MET A 1 -15.62 12.89 -5.67
N ASN A 2 -16.05 13.52 -4.57
CA ASN A 2 -15.20 14.51 -3.93
C ASN A 2 -14.03 13.79 -3.26
N HIS A 3 -12.82 13.94 -3.77
CA HIS A 3 -11.61 13.27 -3.28
C HIS A 3 -11.07 13.90 -1.98
N ASP A 4 -11.60 15.07 -1.59
CA ASP A 4 -11.19 15.79 -0.37
C ASP A 4 -11.99 15.36 0.86
N LYS A 5 -12.97 14.46 0.70
CA LYS A 5 -13.79 14.00 1.80
C LYS A 5 -13.03 12.97 2.63
N GLU A 6 -12.75 13.32 3.89
CA GLU A 6 -12.18 12.39 4.87
C GLU A 6 -13.24 11.50 5.52
N PHE A 7 -12.86 10.28 5.89
CA PHE A 7 -13.69 9.30 6.57
C PHE A 7 -12.97 8.77 7.81
N VAL A 8 -13.70 8.64 8.92
CA VAL A 8 -13.19 7.99 10.14
C VAL A 8 -13.68 6.55 10.16
N ILE A 9 -12.74 5.61 10.22
CA ILE A 9 -13.02 4.18 10.30
C ILE A 9 -12.55 3.67 11.67
N ARG A 10 -13.43 2.98 12.40
CA ARG A 10 -13.09 2.34 13.68
C ARG A 10 -12.86 0.86 13.46
N LEU A 11 -11.68 0.39 13.84
CA LEU A 11 -11.26 -1.00 13.73
C LEU A 11 -10.77 -1.51 15.09
N SER A 12 -10.86 -2.81 15.34
CA SER A 12 -10.12 -3.41 16.45
C SER A 12 -8.62 -3.37 16.14
N GLY A 13 -7.77 -3.50 17.17
CA GLY A 13 -6.31 -3.56 16.95
C GLY A 13 -5.89 -4.73 16.05
N LEU A 14 -6.60 -5.87 16.14
CA LEU A 14 -6.37 -7.04 15.31
C LEU A 14 -6.74 -6.76 13.84
N ASP A 15 -7.92 -6.20 13.60
CA ASP A 15 -8.38 -5.90 12.23
C ASP A 15 -7.52 -4.82 11.58
N LEU A 16 -7.09 -3.81 12.36
CA LEU A 16 -6.17 -2.79 11.88
C LEU A 16 -4.82 -3.40 11.46
N GLY A 17 -4.30 -4.36 12.25
CA GLY A 17 -3.10 -5.10 11.88
C GLY A 17 -3.26 -5.82 10.54
N GLN A 18 -4.36 -6.56 10.35
CA GLN A 18 -4.65 -7.26 9.09
C GLN A 18 -4.77 -6.31 7.89
N VAL A 19 -5.38 -5.13 8.08
CA VAL A 19 -5.45 -4.10 7.04
C VAL A 19 -4.07 -3.58 6.68
N ILE A 20 -3.22 -3.29 7.67
CA ILE A 20 -1.85 -2.83 7.46
C ILE A 20 -1.06 -3.90 6.69
N ASP A 21 -1.08 -5.16 7.15
CA ASP A 21 -0.38 -6.28 6.52
C ASP A 21 -0.78 -6.43 5.04
N GLY A 22 -2.09 -6.36 4.76
CA GLY A 22 -2.61 -6.45 3.39
C GLY A 22 -2.16 -5.29 2.51
N LEU A 23 -2.16 -4.05 3.04
CA LEU A 23 -1.70 -2.87 2.30
C LEU A 23 -0.19 -2.89 2.06
N GLU A 24 0.61 -3.42 2.99
CA GLU A 24 2.04 -3.63 2.80
C GLU A 24 2.33 -4.63 1.69
N ALA A 25 1.61 -5.76 1.67
CA ALA A 25 1.71 -6.75 0.61
C ALA A 25 1.35 -6.17 -0.76
N ARG A 26 0.29 -5.33 -0.84
CA ARG A 26 -0.05 -4.61 -2.07
C ARG A 26 1.02 -3.62 -2.49
N ALA A 27 1.56 -2.83 -1.56
CA ALA A 27 2.63 -1.89 -1.86
C ALA A 27 3.88 -2.59 -2.40
N GLU A 28 4.22 -3.77 -1.86
CA GLU A 28 5.35 -4.58 -2.31
C GLU A 28 5.12 -5.17 -3.71
N ALA A 29 3.94 -5.74 -3.97
CA ALA A 29 3.60 -6.26 -5.31
C ALA A 29 3.75 -5.20 -6.40
N TRP A 30 3.34 -3.96 -6.13
CA TRP A 30 3.51 -2.85 -7.06
C TRP A 30 4.97 -2.42 -7.24
N ARG A 31 5.78 -2.42 -6.17
CA ARG A 31 7.23 -2.17 -6.29
C ARG A 31 7.91 -3.22 -7.15
N GLN A 32 7.58 -4.49 -6.94
CA GLN A 32 8.14 -5.60 -7.70
C GLN A 32 7.69 -5.55 -9.16
N THR A 33 6.44 -5.18 -9.41
CA THR A 33 5.92 -4.92 -10.77
C THR A 33 6.70 -3.81 -11.45
N ALA A 34 6.94 -2.70 -10.76
CA ALA A 34 7.74 -1.59 -11.30
C ALA A 34 9.17 -2.04 -11.63
N THR A 35 9.84 -2.74 -10.70
CA THR A 35 11.18 -3.29 -10.94
C THR A 35 11.22 -4.22 -12.15
N PHE A 36 10.25 -5.14 -12.27
CA PHE A 36 10.17 -6.03 -13.43
C PHE A 36 9.99 -5.27 -14.75
N LEU A 37 9.15 -4.23 -14.77
CA LEU A 37 8.94 -3.42 -15.97
C LEU A 37 10.18 -2.59 -16.35
N GLU A 38 11.01 -2.22 -15.38
CA GLU A 38 12.27 -1.47 -15.61
C GLU A 38 13.43 -2.37 -16.04
N THR A 39 13.57 -3.54 -15.41
CA THR A 39 14.78 -4.37 -15.51
C THR A 39 14.56 -5.69 -16.23
N GLY A 40 13.32 -6.16 -16.32
CA GLY A 40 12.96 -7.50 -16.76
C GLY A 40 13.17 -8.59 -15.70
N GLU A 41 13.58 -8.23 -14.48
CA GLU A 41 13.85 -9.16 -13.39
C GLU A 41 12.72 -9.16 -12.35
N ALA A 42 12.30 -10.35 -11.92
CA ALA A 42 11.35 -10.52 -10.83
C ALA A 42 11.82 -11.65 -9.91
N PRO A 43 11.64 -11.53 -8.58
CA PRO A 43 11.86 -12.65 -7.66
C PRO A 43 10.96 -13.85 -7.99
N ASP A 44 11.44 -15.05 -7.71
CA ASP A 44 10.66 -16.28 -7.94
C ASP A 44 9.36 -16.27 -7.14
N GLY A 45 8.27 -16.66 -7.80
CA GLY A 45 6.95 -16.77 -7.17
C GLY A 45 6.19 -15.46 -7.01
N VAL A 46 6.71 -14.35 -7.53
CA VAL A 46 6.01 -13.06 -7.57
C VAL A 46 5.04 -13.03 -8.75
N VAL A 47 3.82 -12.53 -8.49
CA VAL A 47 2.85 -12.21 -9.53
C VAL A 47 3.03 -10.75 -9.91
N ILE A 48 3.34 -10.51 -11.18
CA ILE A 48 3.41 -9.16 -11.75
C ILE A 48 1.99 -8.67 -12.02
N GLU A 49 1.67 -7.50 -11.51
CA GLU A 49 0.35 -6.89 -11.63
C GLU A 49 0.17 -6.27 -13.01
N GLU A 50 -1.09 -6.15 -13.46
CA GLU A 50 -1.41 -5.54 -14.74
C GLU A 50 -1.44 -4.01 -14.62
N CYS A 51 -0.55 -3.32 -15.34
CA CYS A 51 -0.52 -1.88 -15.51
C CYS A 51 0.14 -1.51 -16.85
N SER A 52 0.11 -0.22 -17.18
CA SER A 52 0.57 0.32 -18.45
C SER A 52 2.10 0.39 -18.54
N ASP A 53 2.75 0.81 -17.45
CA ASP A 53 4.20 0.99 -17.37
C ASP A 53 4.71 0.99 -15.92
N ALA A 54 6.04 1.12 -15.76
CA ALA A 54 6.70 1.17 -14.46
C ALA A 54 6.34 2.42 -13.65
N GLU A 55 6.05 3.55 -14.31
CA GLU A 55 5.69 4.80 -13.64
C GLU A 55 4.32 4.66 -12.94
N GLU A 56 3.35 4.04 -13.62
CA GLU A 56 2.06 3.69 -13.03
C GLU A 56 2.24 2.76 -11.83
N ALA A 57 3.07 1.73 -11.95
CA ALA A 57 3.35 0.80 -10.85
C ALA A 57 3.98 1.50 -9.64
N HIS A 58 4.97 2.39 -9.85
CA HIS A 58 5.55 3.20 -8.78
C HIS A 58 4.51 4.10 -8.13
N GLY A 59 3.71 4.81 -8.92
CA GLY A 59 2.64 5.67 -8.41
C GLY A 59 1.63 4.91 -7.54
N LEU A 60 1.29 3.67 -7.91
CA LEU A 60 0.44 2.80 -7.11
C LEU A 60 1.12 2.39 -5.80
N ALA A 61 2.39 1.96 -5.84
CA ALA A 61 3.16 1.63 -4.64
C ALA A 61 3.24 2.81 -3.66
N GLU A 62 3.53 4.01 -4.16
CA GLU A 62 3.59 5.24 -3.37
C GLU A 62 2.24 5.60 -2.74
N ASN A 63 1.14 5.38 -3.47
CA ASN A 63 -0.21 5.59 -2.95
C ASN A 63 -0.49 4.67 -1.75
N TYR A 64 -0.16 3.37 -1.85
CA TYR A 64 -0.30 2.45 -0.71
C TYR A 64 0.60 2.87 0.46
N GLN A 65 1.85 3.26 0.20
CA GLN A 65 2.74 3.75 1.25
C GLN A 65 2.20 5.01 1.95
N ARG A 66 1.57 5.93 1.22
CA ARG A 66 0.93 7.12 1.79
C ARG A 66 -0.23 6.73 2.71
N ILE A 67 -1.06 5.76 2.32
CA ILE A 67 -2.15 5.23 3.16
C ILE A 67 -1.58 4.58 4.42
N LEU A 68 -0.58 3.71 4.28
CA LEU A 68 0.09 3.04 5.40
C LEU A 68 0.65 4.04 6.43
N ARG A 69 1.37 5.07 5.97
CA ARG A 69 1.87 6.14 6.85
C ARG A 69 0.74 6.81 7.64
N SER A 70 -0.38 7.11 7.00
CA SER A 70 -1.54 7.70 7.66
C SER A 70 -2.14 6.76 8.72
N LEU A 71 -2.29 5.47 8.41
CA LEU A 71 -2.83 4.48 9.35
C LEU A 71 -1.91 4.25 10.55
N MET A 72 -0.60 4.10 10.32
CA MET A 72 0.40 3.92 11.39
C MET A 72 0.49 5.15 12.30
N GLN A 73 0.37 6.35 11.73
CA GLN A 73 0.30 7.59 12.50
C GLN A 73 -0.95 7.61 13.39
N GLN A 74 -2.13 7.34 12.81
CA GLN A 74 -3.39 7.25 13.59
C GLN A 74 -3.31 6.19 14.70
N GLN A 75 -2.73 5.03 14.42
CA GLN A 75 -2.54 3.96 15.41
C GLN A 75 -1.66 4.44 16.58
N THR A 76 -0.55 5.13 16.26
CA THR A 76 0.37 5.64 17.28
C THR A 76 -0.30 6.70 18.15
N GLU A 77 -0.98 7.68 17.54
CA GLU A 77 -1.70 8.75 18.26
C GLU A 77 -2.84 8.23 19.15
N GLN A 78 -3.43 7.08 18.81
CA GLN A 78 -4.52 6.47 19.57
C GLN A 78 -4.04 5.47 20.63
N ARG A 79 -2.86 4.86 20.47
CA ARG A 79 -2.26 3.97 21.47
C ARG A 79 -1.79 4.73 22.71
N ASP A 80 -1.33 5.97 22.51
CA ASP A 80 -0.74 6.79 23.56
C ASP A 80 -1.80 7.65 24.30
N ARG A 81 -3.09 7.38 24.07
CA ARG A 81 -4.26 8.01 24.73
C ARG A 81 -4.93 7.05 25.70
#